data_AF-A0A4R8TQP0-F1
#
_entry.id   AF-A0A4R8TQP0-F1
#
_cell.length_a   1.000
_cell.length_b   1.000
_cell.length_c   1.000
_cell.angle_alpha   90.00
_cell.angle_beta   90.00
_cell.angle_gamma   90.00
#
_symmetry.space_group_name_H-M   'P 1'
#
loop_
_entity.id
_entity.type
_entity.pdbx_description
1 polymer ?
#
loop_
_entity_poly.entity_id
_entity_poly.type
_entity_poly.pdbx_seq_one_letter_code
_entity_poly.pdbx_strand_id
1 'polypeptide(L)'
;MNCLKTRGVCDGYVVKPRKTRSSKAAGGQQPRRLDPQTPCRRRVLLREPDVHSLDFDNDMQSVYFDDWNELVKVSLGGARFNQTKLWTTTMPQLTRQKPALRHAAMSIGAISRALSQTSYVVVRNFDNIASLLQSQHYQSAVTHYCQALRLQGQADFQTASIQEAVLLSILFVAFEALRGNRHSALQHVRYGFVLLQELLTCEDSDARVWQLAPDPRQLITEVLDLYNHLDVQSRTVLSGDVKSSRSPAYELIRGLKARGHTIETYNMQIQRYTEQPGEGRRGSSSSSSSGSLPPDVFGSGEEAYAWWQVCQRRIAKLGPLLLTVVDDLRLHEVRDEQGVDRILERMQHQPELLAFCARSTEHLAQWRAAFEPLYNRTLADKSVSRKEYLKVLHLRMHFLIMTIYNYFPKYADEATIASLTPHCREINDVIEILLSEQEKEMRSPAHVFSMEFGIAWQLTVVGLTCRDPLVRDNATRILERYPRREGLWDSRAFLAVLLKNRELESDNAREGTPAEQWRRLCRREFIFEDAGATVVFRSLKRDAAATGGWDLVEEAAEFRGRAEGLVWKTRPLSGGGFMRSANNDEHPTVMGAPPASVA
;
A
#
# COMPACT_ATOMS: atom_id res chain seq x y z
N MET A 1 18.91 11.41 37.64
CA MET A 1 19.99 10.50 38.08
C MET A 1 20.50 9.74 36.86
N ASN A 2 21.69 10.07 36.34
CA ASN A 2 22.24 9.46 35.12
C ASN A 2 23.70 9.01 35.32
N CYS A 3 23.95 8.14 36.29
CA CYS A 3 25.28 7.53 36.50
C CYS A 3 25.21 6.02 36.71
N LEU A 4 24.55 5.30 35.79
CA LEU A 4 24.58 3.83 35.75
C LEU A 4 25.01 3.25 34.38
N LYS A 5 25.78 4.00 33.58
CA LYS A 5 26.28 3.51 32.28
C LYS A 5 27.79 3.60 32.04
N THR A 6 28.59 4.14 32.95
CA THR A 6 30.05 4.25 32.77
C THR A 6 30.78 3.74 34.01
N ARG A 7 31.50 2.61 33.88
CA ARG A 7 32.47 2.13 34.87
C ARG A 7 33.75 3.00 34.82
N GLY A 8 33.65 4.25 35.23
CA GLY A 8 34.76 5.22 35.27
C GLY A 8 34.55 6.26 36.38
N VAL A 9 35.66 6.72 36.98
CA VAL A 9 35.73 7.57 38.18
C VAL A 9 34.99 8.90 37.97
N CYS A 10 34.23 9.33 38.97
CA CYS A 10 33.47 10.59 38.98
C CYS A 10 34.30 11.67 39.67
N ASP A 11 34.88 12.60 38.92
CA ASP A 11 35.46 13.81 39.48
C ASP A 11 34.32 14.75 39.90
N GLY A 12 34.08 14.82 41.21
CA GLY A 12 32.94 15.51 41.80
C GLY A 12 32.80 16.98 41.39
N TYR A 13 31.57 17.49 41.46
CA TYR A 13 31.25 18.88 41.15
C TYR A 13 31.88 19.85 42.16
N VAL A 14 32.61 20.85 41.66
CA VAL A 14 33.17 21.95 42.45
C VAL A 14 32.03 22.83 43.00
N VAL A 15 31.85 22.80 44.32
CA VAL A 15 30.91 23.68 45.04
C VAL A 15 31.55 25.07 45.19
N LYS A 16 30.97 26.10 44.57
CA LYS A 16 31.41 27.51 44.75
C LYS A 16 30.92 28.04 46.10
N PRO A 17 31.75 28.77 46.87
CA PRO A 17 31.38 29.26 48.20
C PRO A 17 30.37 30.42 48.14
N ARG A 18 29.41 30.38 49.07
CA ARG A 18 28.31 31.33 49.24
C ARG A 18 28.84 32.63 49.88
N LYS A 19 28.80 33.77 49.16
CA LYS A 19 29.17 35.08 49.72
C LYS A 19 28.13 35.56 50.74
N THR A 20 28.60 35.86 51.94
CA THR A 20 27.88 36.47 53.06
C THR A 20 27.54 37.94 52.76
N ARG A 21 26.29 38.35 52.97
CA ARG A 21 25.85 39.76 52.96
C ARG A 21 26.27 40.42 54.29
N SER A 22 27.15 41.41 54.23
CA SER A 22 27.40 42.35 55.33
C SER A 22 26.43 43.53 55.25
N SER A 23 25.81 43.87 56.37
CA SER A 23 24.92 45.02 56.54
C SER A 23 25.70 46.34 56.55
N LYS A 24 25.09 47.39 56.00
CA LYS A 24 25.33 48.78 56.45
C LYS A 24 24.00 49.52 56.53
N ALA A 25 23.87 50.24 57.64
CA ALA A 25 22.67 50.85 58.17
C ALA A 25 22.31 52.19 57.52
N ALA A 26 21.13 52.66 57.91
CA ALA A 26 20.34 53.76 57.38
C ALA A 26 20.96 55.17 57.42
N GLY A 27 20.51 56.03 56.52
CA GLY A 27 20.66 57.48 56.61
C GLY A 27 19.90 58.23 55.50
N GLY A 28 18.85 58.96 55.88
CA GLY A 28 18.40 60.18 55.20
C GLY A 28 17.36 60.04 54.08
N GLN A 29 16.10 60.34 54.39
CA GLN A 29 15.06 60.69 53.39
C GLN A 29 15.32 62.09 52.81
N GLN A 30 15.30 62.22 51.49
CA GLN A 30 14.90 63.44 50.79
C GLN A 30 14.07 63.06 49.54
N PRO A 31 12.94 63.76 49.27
CA PRO A 31 12.04 63.39 48.18
C PRO A 31 12.58 63.94 46.85
N ARG A 32 13.07 63.07 45.96
CA ARG A 32 13.33 63.46 44.58
C ARG A 32 12.04 63.43 43.78
N ARG A 33 11.71 64.62 43.27
CA ARG A 33 10.58 64.94 42.40
C ARG A 33 10.48 63.94 41.24
N LEU A 34 9.24 63.56 40.90
CA LEU A 34 8.89 62.89 39.66
C LEU A 34 9.33 63.76 38.50
N ASP A 35 10.32 63.30 37.73
CA ASP A 35 10.67 63.90 36.45
C ASP A 35 9.75 63.29 35.38
N PRO A 36 8.93 64.11 34.68
CA PRO A 36 8.06 63.61 33.64
C PRO A 36 8.86 63.41 32.34
N GLN A 37 8.58 62.28 31.69
CA GLN A 37 8.89 61.94 30.30
C GLN A 37 10.29 61.38 29.99
N THR A 38 10.30 60.06 29.83
CA THR A 38 10.77 59.50 28.56
C THR A 38 9.75 58.45 28.15
N PRO A 39 9.13 58.48 26.96
CA PRO A 39 8.25 57.42 26.54
C PRO A 39 9.13 56.17 26.45
N CYS A 40 8.93 55.24 27.38
CA CYS A 40 9.50 53.91 27.28
C CYS A 40 9.05 53.38 25.92
N ARG A 41 9.94 53.38 24.93
CA ARG A 41 9.72 52.62 23.70
C ARG A 41 9.52 51.20 24.18
N ARG A 42 8.26 50.77 24.31
CA ARG A 42 7.93 49.36 24.40
C ARG A 42 8.64 48.77 23.19
N ARG A 43 9.74 48.05 23.43
CA ARG A 43 10.20 47.07 22.47
C ARG A 43 9.01 46.14 22.34
N VAL A 44 8.22 46.34 21.29
CA VAL A 44 7.34 45.31 20.79
C VAL A 44 8.31 44.18 20.50
N LEU A 45 8.43 43.23 21.44
CA LEU A 45 8.89 41.92 21.09
C LEU A 45 7.91 41.48 20.02
N LEU A 46 8.35 41.54 18.76
CA LEU A 46 7.71 40.80 17.68
C LEU A 46 7.81 39.35 18.10
N ARG A 47 6.85 38.92 18.91
CA ARG A 47 6.60 37.51 19.14
C ARG A 47 6.13 37.05 17.78
N GLU A 48 6.91 36.17 17.14
CA GLU A 48 6.39 35.48 15.97
C GLU A 48 4.98 34.99 16.32
N PRO A 49 3.97 35.23 15.46
CA PRO A 49 2.65 34.69 15.69
C PRO A 49 2.82 33.22 15.99
N ASP A 50 2.20 32.73 17.06
CA ASP A 50 2.18 31.30 17.28
C ASP A 50 1.53 30.68 16.05
N VAL A 51 2.30 29.98 15.22
CA VAL A 51 1.83 29.50 13.91
C VAL A 51 0.63 28.57 14.12
N HIS A 52 0.51 27.94 15.30
CA HIS A 52 -0.66 27.15 15.68
C HIS A 52 -1.93 28.01 15.82
N SER A 53 -1.81 29.24 16.34
CA SER A 53 -2.96 30.17 16.47
C SER A 53 -3.48 30.71 15.14
N LEU A 54 -2.71 30.59 14.05
CA LEU A 54 -3.14 30.93 12.70
C LEU A 54 -3.79 29.75 11.96
N ASP A 55 -3.41 28.52 12.32
CA ASP A 55 -3.84 27.31 11.63
C ASP A 55 -4.96 26.55 12.34
N PHE A 56 -5.15 26.75 13.65
CA PHE A 56 -6.08 25.98 14.47
C PHE A 56 -6.96 26.89 15.33
N ASP A 57 -8.25 26.60 15.36
CA ASP A 57 -9.22 27.40 16.13
C ASP A 57 -9.14 27.14 17.64
N ASN A 58 -8.61 25.98 18.04
CA ASN A 58 -8.48 25.56 19.43
C ASN A 58 -7.37 24.52 19.62
N ASP A 59 -6.96 24.32 20.88
CA ASP A 59 -5.88 23.40 21.25
C ASP A 59 -6.15 21.95 20.77
N MET A 60 -7.42 21.51 20.79
CA MET A 60 -7.78 20.15 20.37
C MET A 60 -7.55 19.91 18.87
N GLN A 61 -7.78 20.92 18.02
CA GLN A 61 -7.45 20.82 16.59
C GLN A 61 -5.95 20.61 16.38
N SER A 62 -5.09 21.33 17.12
CA SER A 62 -3.64 21.12 17.06
C SER A 62 -3.27 19.71 17.52
N VAL A 63 -3.88 19.21 18.61
CA VAL A 63 -3.65 17.84 19.10
C VAL A 63 -4.04 16.79 18.05
N TYR A 64 -5.19 16.94 17.38
CA TYR A 64 -5.58 16.02 16.31
C TYR A 64 -4.62 16.08 15.12
N PHE A 65 -4.15 17.27 14.76
CA PHE A 65 -3.16 17.41 13.71
C PHE A 65 -1.82 16.74 14.07
N ASP A 66 -1.39 16.84 15.33
CA ASP A 66 -0.19 16.16 15.84
C ASP A 66 -0.34 14.63 15.87
N ASP A 67 -1.52 14.13 16.27
CA ASP A 67 -1.84 12.69 16.21
C ASP A 67 -1.77 12.16 14.77
N TRP A 68 -2.24 12.94 13.80
CA TRP A 68 -2.11 12.60 12.38
C TRP A 68 -0.65 12.60 11.92
N ASN A 69 0.15 13.60 12.31
CA ASN A 69 1.58 13.62 11.99
C ASN A 69 2.33 12.41 12.58
N GLU A 70 1.99 11.98 13.80
CA GLU A 70 2.57 10.78 14.38
C GLU A 70 2.15 9.52 13.61
N LEU A 71 0.87 9.41 13.24
CA LEU A 71 0.37 8.30 12.43
C LEU A 71 1.10 8.21 11.08
N VAL A 72 1.29 9.34 10.38
CA VAL A 72 2.09 9.46 9.15
C VAL A 72 3.51 8.95 9.33
N LYS A 73 4.17 9.33 10.43
CA LYS A 73 5.56 8.95 10.74
C LYS A 73 5.73 7.48 11.12
N VAL A 74 4.69 6.82 11.64
CA VAL A 74 4.79 5.46 12.18
C VAL A 74 4.24 4.41 11.22
N SER A 75 3.09 4.66 10.58
CA SER A 75 2.42 3.60 9.80
C SER A 75 1.66 4.08 8.57
N LEU A 76 0.99 5.25 8.59
CA LEU A 76 0.10 5.64 7.50
C LEU A 76 0.87 5.80 6.18
N GLY A 77 2.04 6.43 6.22
CA GLY A 77 2.94 6.56 5.07
C GLY A 77 3.93 5.42 4.90
N GLY A 78 3.63 4.25 5.47
CA GLY A 78 4.54 3.12 5.54
C GLY A 78 5.53 3.19 6.71
N ALA A 79 6.21 2.07 6.95
CA ALA A 79 7.21 1.95 8.00
C ALA A 79 8.41 2.90 7.76
N ARG A 80 9.07 3.35 8.82
CA ARG A 80 10.16 4.36 8.77
C ARG A 80 11.33 4.05 7.83
N PHE A 81 11.53 2.78 7.48
CA PHE A 81 12.56 2.34 6.54
C PHE A 81 12.14 2.46 5.06
N ASN A 82 10.87 2.77 4.78
CA ASN A 82 10.28 2.81 3.44
C ASN A 82 9.32 4.01 3.24
N GLN A 83 9.63 5.18 3.80
CA GLN A 83 8.77 6.36 3.65
C GLN A 83 9.11 7.17 2.41
N THR A 84 8.09 7.56 1.65
CA THR A 84 8.19 8.43 0.48
C THR A 84 8.21 9.91 0.88
N LYS A 85 8.58 10.82 -0.04
CA LYS A 85 8.56 12.26 0.27
C LYS A 85 7.14 12.82 0.39
N LEU A 86 6.17 12.19 -0.27
CA LEU A 86 4.74 12.43 -0.14
C LEU A 86 4.36 12.44 1.32
N TRP A 87 4.67 11.38 2.05
CA TRP A 87 4.27 11.26 3.45
C TRP A 87 5.19 12.03 4.41
N THR A 88 6.49 12.08 4.15
CA THR A 88 7.44 12.71 5.10
C THR A 88 7.50 14.23 5.00
N THR A 89 7.19 14.79 3.83
CA THR A 89 7.40 16.23 3.56
C THR A 89 6.17 16.87 2.93
N THR A 90 5.69 16.34 1.81
CA THR A 90 4.71 17.05 0.97
C THR A 90 3.31 17.10 1.59
N MET A 91 2.76 15.95 2.01
CA MET A 91 1.45 15.86 2.63
C MET A 91 1.39 16.65 3.95
N PRO A 92 2.38 16.57 4.87
CA PRO A 92 2.41 17.44 6.04
C PRO A 92 2.42 18.95 5.72
N GLN A 93 3.16 19.37 4.69
CA GLN A 93 3.19 20.78 4.29
C GLN A 93 1.85 21.23 3.70
N LEU A 94 1.27 20.45 2.77
CA LEU A 94 0.02 20.78 2.10
C LEU A 94 -1.18 20.76 3.05
N THR A 95 -1.24 19.79 3.97
CA THR A 95 -2.31 19.73 4.99
C THR A 95 -2.23 20.88 5.99
N ARG A 96 -1.05 21.49 6.21
CA ARG A 96 -0.99 22.75 6.97
C ARG A 96 -1.50 23.92 6.14
N GLN A 97 -1.18 24.01 4.86
CA GLN A 97 -1.50 25.19 4.03
C GLN A 97 -2.95 25.24 3.55
N LYS A 98 -3.56 24.08 3.28
CA LYS A 98 -4.87 23.99 2.61
C LYS A 98 -5.96 23.58 3.61
N PRO A 99 -7.00 24.41 3.85
CA PRO A 99 -8.02 24.13 4.87
C PRO A 99 -8.73 22.78 4.71
N ALA A 100 -9.11 22.40 3.48
CA ALA A 100 -9.79 21.13 3.24
C ALA A 100 -8.90 19.93 3.62
N LEU A 101 -7.64 19.93 3.19
CA LEU A 101 -6.65 18.90 3.55
C LEU A 101 -6.35 18.91 5.05
N ARG A 102 -6.30 20.08 5.69
CA ARG A 102 -6.12 20.22 7.15
C ARG A 102 -7.24 19.52 7.91
N HIS A 103 -8.49 19.76 7.52
CA HIS A 103 -9.64 19.09 8.15
C HIS A 103 -9.63 17.58 7.91
N ALA A 104 -9.24 17.10 6.73
CA ALA A 104 -9.07 15.67 6.47
C ALA A 104 -7.95 15.05 7.32
N ALA A 105 -6.82 15.74 7.51
CA ALA A 105 -5.76 15.30 8.40
C ALA A 105 -6.23 15.24 9.86
N MET A 106 -6.88 16.30 10.35
CA MET A 106 -7.44 16.34 11.71
C MET A 106 -8.50 15.25 11.94
N SER A 107 -9.32 14.90 10.94
CA SER A 107 -10.30 13.82 11.10
C SER A 107 -9.62 12.46 11.32
N ILE A 108 -8.53 12.20 10.61
CA ILE A 108 -7.70 11.00 10.77
C ILE A 108 -7.02 10.98 12.16
N GLY A 109 -6.48 12.10 12.61
CA GLY A 109 -5.88 12.20 13.94
C GLY A 109 -6.91 12.00 15.07
N ALA A 110 -8.08 12.62 14.93
CA ALA A 110 -9.18 12.47 15.89
C ALA A 110 -9.69 11.03 15.98
N ILE A 111 -9.83 10.31 14.85
CA ILE A 111 -10.22 8.89 14.89
C ILE A 111 -9.09 8.01 15.46
N SER A 112 -7.82 8.32 15.18
CA SER A 112 -6.68 7.63 15.81
C SER A 112 -6.71 7.73 17.34
N ARG A 113 -7.03 8.92 17.85
CA ARG A 113 -7.20 9.17 19.28
C ARG A 113 -8.41 8.44 19.86
N ALA A 114 -9.54 8.46 19.16
CA ALA A 114 -10.76 7.74 19.56
C ALA A 114 -10.51 6.23 19.67
N LEU A 115 -9.77 5.64 18.72
CA LEU A 115 -9.38 4.24 18.75
C LEU A 115 -8.44 3.92 19.93
N SER A 116 -7.56 4.85 20.31
CA SER A 116 -6.63 4.68 21.43
C SER A 116 -7.30 4.70 22.80
N GLN A 117 -8.47 5.32 22.93
CA GLN A 117 -9.27 5.29 24.17
C GLN A 117 -10.02 3.96 24.36
N THR A 118 -10.09 3.14 23.31
CA THR A 118 -10.72 1.83 23.34
C THR A 118 -9.66 0.77 23.61
N SER A 119 -9.98 -0.28 24.38
CA SER A 119 -9.04 -1.38 24.62
C SER A 119 -8.51 -1.96 23.29
N TYR A 120 -7.19 -2.14 23.18
CA TYR A 120 -6.52 -2.64 21.98
C TYR A 120 -7.10 -3.98 21.47
N VAL A 121 -7.56 -4.85 22.40
CA VAL A 121 -8.21 -6.14 22.07
C VAL A 121 -9.56 -5.94 21.39
N VAL A 122 -10.28 -4.86 21.72
CA VAL A 122 -11.58 -4.52 21.14
C VAL A 122 -11.42 -3.95 19.74
N VAL A 123 -10.35 -3.21 19.42
CA VAL A 123 -10.11 -2.70 18.05
C VAL A 123 -9.81 -3.84 17.05
N ARG A 124 -9.34 -5.00 17.52
CA ARG A 124 -9.23 -6.22 16.68
C ARG A 124 -10.59 -6.83 16.30
N ASN A 125 -11.68 -6.46 16.99
CA ASN A 125 -13.06 -6.90 16.73
C ASN A 125 -13.96 -5.68 16.49
N PHE A 126 -14.21 -5.33 15.22
CA PHE A 126 -15.02 -4.18 14.78
C PHE A 126 -16.48 -4.18 15.27
N ASP A 127 -16.93 -5.25 15.94
CA ASP A 127 -18.30 -5.38 16.44
C ASP A 127 -18.67 -4.34 17.52
N ASN A 128 -17.70 -3.64 18.11
CA ASN A 128 -17.94 -2.61 19.13
C ASN A 128 -17.94 -1.16 18.59
N ILE A 129 -18.43 -0.93 17.36
CA ILE A 129 -18.72 0.41 16.82
C ILE A 129 -19.52 1.26 17.82
N ALA A 130 -20.42 0.64 18.59
CA ALA A 130 -21.23 1.32 19.61
C ALA A 130 -20.38 2.09 20.65
N SER A 131 -19.24 1.55 21.07
CA SER A 131 -18.33 2.24 22.00
C SER A 131 -17.61 3.41 21.31
N LEU A 132 -17.26 3.26 20.04
CA LEU A 132 -16.59 4.30 19.26
C LEU A 132 -17.53 5.49 19.00
N LEU A 133 -18.81 5.22 18.72
CA LEU A 133 -19.85 6.24 18.52
C LEU A 133 -20.06 7.15 19.74
N GLN A 134 -19.77 6.65 20.94
CA GLN A 134 -19.87 7.42 22.19
C GLN A 134 -18.66 8.33 22.43
N SER A 135 -17.54 8.14 21.72
CA SER A 135 -16.35 8.97 21.88
C SER A 135 -16.55 10.37 21.29
N GLN A 136 -16.29 11.40 22.10
CA GLN A 136 -16.27 12.79 21.64
C GLN A 136 -15.22 13.02 20.53
N HIS A 137 -14.10 12.28 20.57
CA HIS A 137 -13.08 12.37 19.52
C HIS A 137 -13.57 11.78 18.20
N TYR A 138 -14.35 10.69 18.25
CA TYR A 138 -14.97 10.13 17.05
C TYR A 138 -15.99 11.10 16.44
N GLN A 139 -16.81 11.75 17.27
CA GLN A 139 -17.74 12.79 16.80
C GLN A 139 -16.98 13.95 16.15
N SER A 140 -15.89 14.42 16.78
CA SER A 140 -15.01 15.46 16.22
C SER A 140 -14.38 15.02 14.89
N ALA A 141 -13.96 13.75 14.78
CA ALA A 141 -13.46 13.15 13.55
C ALA A 141 -14.48 13.25 12.41
N VAL A 142 -15.73 12.85 12.66
CA VAL A 142 -16.82 12.96 11.67
C VAL A 142 -17.09 14.42 11.30
N THR A 143 -17.11 15.33 12.28
CA THR A 143 -17.30 16.77 12.01
C THR A 143 -16.21 17.33 11.09
N HIS A 144 -14.93 17.04 11.36
CA HIS A 144 -13.83 17.49 10.52
C HIS A 144 -13.86 16.83 9.13
N TYR A 145 -14.20 15.54 9.04
CA TYR A 145 -14.39 14.86 7.76
C TYR A 145 -15.50 15.52 6.91
N CYS A 146 -16.66 15.79 7.50
CA CYS A 146 -17.75 16.50 6.83
C CYS A 146 -17.37 17.93 6.44
N GLN A 147 -16.58 18.62 7.27
CA GLN A 147 -16.08 19.96 6.95
C GLN A 147 -15.13 19.93 5.75
N ALA A 148 -14.23 18.94 5.66
CA ALA A 148 -13.35 18.75 4.51
C ALA A 148 -14.16 18.51 3.22
N LEU A 149 -15.19 17.63 3.27
CA LEU A 149 -16.10 17.39 2.14
C LEU A 149 -16.86 18.65 1.72
N ARG A 150 -17.34 19.44 2.68
CA ARG A 150 -18.04 20.70 2.40
C ARG A 150 -17.12 21.71 1.72
N LEU A 151 -15.91 21.89 2.23
CA LEU A 151 -14.92 22.79 1.64
C LEU A 151 -14.56 22.35 0.22
N GLN A 152 -14.41 21.05 -0.02
CA GLN A 152 -14.19 20.52 -1.36
C GLN A 152 -15.38 20.79 -2.29
N GLY A 153 -16.62 20.61 -1.83
CA GLY A 153 -17.82 20.83 -2.63
C GLY A 153 -18.16 22.30 -2.89
N GLN A 154 -17.65 23.23 -2.06
CA GLN A 154 -17.80 24.67 -2.24
C GLN A 154 -16.70 25.31 -3.08
N ALA A 155 -15.60 24.59 -3.29
CA ALA A 155 -14.49 25.09 -4.07
C ALA A 155 -14.87 25.03 -5.56
N ASP A 156 -14.75 26.16 -6.27
CA ASP A 156 -15.06 26.25 -7.70
C ASP A 156 -14.08 25.38 -8.50
N PHE A 157 -14.51 24.64 -9.52
CA PHE A 157 -13.63 23.76 -10.31
C PHE A 157 -12.42 24.49 -10.94
N GLN A 158 -12.50 25.82 -11.07
CA GLN A 158 -11.38 26.66 -11.52
C GLN A 158 -10.42 27.10 -10.38
N THR A 159 -10.86 27.12 -9.12
CA THR A 159 -10.07 27.55 -7.94
C THR A 159 -9.70 26.41 -6.99
N ALA A 160 -10.55 25.40 -6.87
CA ALA A 160 -10.27 24.08 -6.33
C ALA A 160 -9.33 23.39 -7.30
N SER A 161 -8.04 23.40 -6.98
CA SER A 161 -7.10 22.63 -7.78
C SER A 161 -7.56 21.16 -7.73
N ILE A 162 -7.80 20.55 -8.89
CA ILE A 162 -8.12 19.12 -9.02
C ILE A 162 -7.14 18.22 -8.24
N GLN A 163 -5.94 18.77 -8.02
CA GLN A 163 -4.87 18.31 -7.16
C GLN A 163 -5.28 18.09 -5.70
N GLU A 164 -5.90 19.11 -5.08
CA GLU A 164 -6.40 19.02 -3.71
C GLU A 164 -7.45 17.92 -3.61
N ALA A 165 -8.30 17.75 -4.63
CA ALA A 165 -9.28 16.67 -4.68
C ALA A 165 -8.62 15.27 -4.76
N VAL A 166 -7.56 15.11 -5.55
CA VAL A 166 -6.79 13.85 -5.62
C VAL A 166 -6.13 13.53 -4.27
N LEU A 167 -5.54 14.51 -3.59
CA LEU A 167 -4.95 14.31 -2.26
C LEU A 167 -6.00 14.07 -1.16
N LEU A 168 -7.13 14.78 -1.24
CA LEU A 168 -8.27 14.57 -0.33
C LEU A 168 -8.82 13.16 -0.44
N SER A 169 -9.01 12.65 -1.66
CA SER A 169 -9.47 11.28 -1.85
C SER A 169 -8.52 10.25 -1.22
N ILE A 170 -7.20 10.45 -1.28
CA ILE A 170 -6.22 9.61 -0.56
C ILE A 170 -6.45 9.65 0.96
N LEU A 171 -6.60 10.86 1.53
CA LEU A 171 -6.86 11.02 2.96
C LEU A 171 -8.23 10.45 3.38
N PHE A 172 -9.24 10.55 2.52
CA PHE A 172 -10.56 10.00 2.77
C PHE A 172 -10.60 8.48 2.68
N VAL A 173 -9.81 7.86 1.78
CA VAL A 173 -9.57 6.41 1.81
C VAL A 173 -9.01 6.01 3.17
N ALA A 174 -7.98 6.71 3.66
CA ALA A 174 -7.39 6.43 4.97
C ALA A 174 -8.41 6.58 6.12
N PHE A 175 -9.19 7.66 6.12
CA PHE A 175 -10.22 7.91 7.14
C PHE A 175 -11.31 6.82 7.14
N GLU A 176 -11.89 6.53 5.97
CA GLU A 176 -12.97 5.53 5.85
C GLU A 176 -12.45 4.11 6.14
N ALA A 177 -11.21 3.79 5.74
CA ALA A 177 -10.57 2.53 6.08
C ALA A 177 -10.35 2.41 7.60
N LEU A 178 -9.85 3.45 8.28
CA LEU A 178 -9.70 3.46 9.73
C LEU A 178 -11.03 3.27 10.45
N ARG A 179 -12.09 3.93 9.96
CA ARG A 179 -13.48 3.83 10.44
C ARG A 179 -14.12 2.47 10.17
N GLY A 180 -13.60 1.70 9.21
CA GLY A 180 -14.15 0.41 8.80
C GLY A 180 -15.22 0.48 7.72
N ASN A 181 -15.48 1.67 7.16
CA ASN A 181 -16.44 1.88 6.07
C ASN A 181 -15.77 1.64 4.70
N ARG A 182 -15.55 0.37 4.38
CA ARG A 182 -14.79 -0.04 3.18
C ARG A 182 -15.51 0.32 1.87
N HIS A 183 -16.84 0.41 1.84
CA HIS A 183 -17.57 0.84 0.65
C HIS A 183 -17.26 2.30 0.29
N SER A 184 -17.29 3.21 1.26
CA SER A 184 -16.92 4.60 0.98
C SER A 184 -15.44 4.75 0.65
N ALA A 185 -14.56 3.94 1.27
CA ALA A 185 -13.15 3.89 0.85
C ALA A 185 -13.00 3.49 -0.62
N LEU A 186 -13.69 2.44 -1.07
CA LEU A 186 -13.72 2.03 -2.49
C LEU A 186 -14.27 3.13 -3.42
N GLN A 187 -15.29 3.87 -2.98
CA GLN A 187 -15.81 5.01 -3.74
C GLN A 187 -14.74 6.12 -3.88
N HIS A 188 -14.03 6.46 -2.80
CA HIS A 188 -12.95 7.45 -2.86
C HIS A 188 -11.81 7.00 -3.77
N VAL A 189 -11.46 5.70 -3.79
CA VAL A 189 -10.50 5.15 -4.75
C VAL A 189 -11.02 5.34 -6.18
N ARG A 190 -12.26 4.93 -6.47
CA ARG A 190 -12.86 5.01 -7.80
C ARG A 190 -12.90 6.45 -8.34
N TYR A 191 -13.38 7.40 -7.53
CA TYR A 191 -13.44 8.81 -7.96
C TYR A 191 -12.06 9.46 -7.99
N GLY A 192 -11.16 9.07 -7.08
CA GLY A 192 -9.75 9.50 -7.09
C GLY A 192 -9.04 9.14 -8.39
N PHE A 193 -9.28 7.95 -8.94
CA PHE A 193 -8.79 7.55 -10.26
C PHE A 193 -9.30 8.44 -11.40
N VAL A 194 -10.58 8.77 -11.40
CA VAL A 194 -11.19 9.66 -12.40
C VAL A 194 -10.61 11.08 -12.30
N LEU A 195 -10.39 11.58 -11.08
CA LEU A 195 -9.76 12.88 -10.85
C LEU A 195 -8.30 12.91 -11.30
N LEU A 196 -7.55 11.83 -11.04
CA LEU A 196 -6.17 11.70 -11.48
C LEU A 196 -6.09 11.62 -13.01
N GLN A 197 -7.01 10.91 -13.65
CA GLN A 197 -7.14 10.91 -15.10
C GLN A 197 -7.37 12.32 -15.64
N GLU A 198 -8.36 13.03 -15.11
CA GLU A 198 -8.69 14.39 -15.53
C GLU A 198 -7.49 15.35 -15.39
N LEU A 199 -6.75 15.24 -14.27
CA LEU A 199 -5.54 16.04 -14.04
C LEU A 199 -4.47 15.80 -15.11
N LEU A 200 -4.34 14.56 -15.60
CA LEU A 200 -3.31 14.17 -16.57
C LEU A 200 -3.74 14.40 -18.03
N THR A 201 -5.04 14.41 -18.32
CA THR A 201 -5.57 14.53 -19.69
C THR A 201 -6.05 15.92 -20.08
N CYS A 202 -6.26 16.84 -19.14
CA CYS A 202 -6.80 18.17 -19.46
C CYS A 202 -5.83 19.04 -20.30
N GLU A 203 -6.37 19.98 -21.08
CA GLU A 203 -5.59 20.89 -21.95
C GLU A 203 -4.52 21.68 -21.17
N ASP A 204 -4.84 22.13 -19.95
CA ASP A 204 -3.93 22.85 -19.04
C ASP A 204 -3.11 21.94 -18.10
N SER A 205 -2.98 20.65 -18.42
CA SER A 205 -2.37 19.65 -17.53
C SER A 205 -0.97 20.04 -17.08
N ASP A 206 -0.12 20.54 -17.97
CA ASP A 206 1.22 21.02 -17.61
C ASP A 206 1.16 22.15 -16.57
N ALA A 207 0.39 23.21 -16.83
CA ALA A 207 0.30 24.35 -15.92
C ALA A 207 -0.22 23.93 -14.55
N ARG A 208 -1.21 23.03 -14.50
CA ARG A 208 -1.72 22.46 -13.26
C ARG A 208 -0.64 21.65 -12.56
N VAL A 209 -0.10 20.62 -13.20
CA VAL A 209 0.94 19.76 -12.63
C VAL A 209 2.12 20.56 -12.09
N TRP A 210 2.63 21.55 -12.81
CA TRP A 210 3.79 22.34 -12.37
C TRP A 210 3.51 23.27 -11.17
N GLN A 211 2.24 23.58 -10.88
CA GLN A 211 1.84 24.34 -9.68
C GLN A 211 1.64 23.45 -8.42
N LEU A 212 1.73 22.13 -8.57
CA LEU A 212 1.36 21.13 -7.55
C LEU A 212 2.28 21.16 -6.32
N ALA A 213 3.59 21.28 -6.54
CA ALA A 213 4.63 21.24 -5.50
C ALA A 213 5.94 21.79 -6.06
N PRO A 214 6.93 22.12 -5.19
CA PRO A 214 8.27 22.48 -5.64
C PRO A 214 8.93 21.43 -6.55
N ASP A 215 8.60 20.15 -6.34
CA ASP A 215 8.97 19.03 -7.22
C ASP A 215 7.71 18.24 -7.63
N PRO A 216 7.02 18.67 -8.70
CA PRO A 216 5.72 18.12 -9.09
C PRO A 216 5.84 16.73 -9.72
N ARG A 217 6.97 16.41 -10.36
CA ARG A 217 7.23 15.09 -10.93
C ARG A 217 7.31 14.02 -9.85
N GLN A 218 8.04 14.32 -8.78
CA GLN A 218 8.13 13.41 -7.64
C GLN A 218 6.75 13.17 -7.02
N LEU A 219 6.00 14.23 -6.74
CA LEU A 219 4.68 14.09 -6.14
C LEU A 219 3.72 13.28 -7.02
N ILE A 220 3.69 13.53 -8.34
CA ILE A 220 2.84 12.77 -9.26
C ILE A 220 3.24 11.31 -9.34
N THR A 221 4.54 11.01 -9.36
CA THR A 221 5.04 9.64 -9.39
C THR A 221 4.58 8.88 -8.14
N GLU A 222 4.74 9.47 -6.97
CA GLU A 222 4.34 8.82 -5.70
C GLU A 222 2.81 8.70 -5.57
N VAL A 223 2.04 9.68 -6.06
CA VAL A 223 0.57 9.58 -6.12
C VAL A 223 0.13 8.48 -7.09
N LEU A 224 0.73 8.40 -8.28
CA LEU A 224 0.46 7.35 -9.26
C LEU A 224 0.79 5.96 -8.70
N ASP A 225 1.93 5.80 -8.04
CA ASP A 225 2.33 4.55 -7.41
C ASP A 225 1.31 4.11 -6.34
N LEU A 226 0.83 5.05 -5.51
CA LEU A 226 -0.20 4.78 -4.52
C LEU A 226 -1.53 4.34 -5.17
N TYR A 227 -1.97 5.04 -6.22
CA TYR A 227 -3.18 4.67 -6.95
C TYR A 227 -3.02 3.31 -7.64
N ASN A 228 -1.91 3.05 -8.32
CA ASN A 228 -1.62 1.74 -8.92
C ASN A 228 -1.75 0.61 -7.89
N HIS A 229 -1.30 0.83 -6.65
CA HIS A 229 -1.52 -0.12 -5.58
C HIS A 229 -3.01 -0.28 -5.25
N LEU A 230 -3.73 0.81 -5.03
CA LEU A 230 -5.17 0.79 -4.71
C LEU A 230 -6.02 0.15 -5.83
N ASP A 231 -5.64 0.30 -7.11
CA ASP A 231 -6.30 -0.41 -8.22
C ASP A 231 -6.12 -1.91 -8.10
N VAL A 232 -4.88 -2.39 -7.89
CA VAL A 232 -4.62 -3.83 -7.66
C VAL A 232 -5.48 -4.35 -6.50
N GLN A 233 -5.56 -3.61 -5.40
CA GLN A 233 -6.39 -4.00 -4.26
C GLN A 233 -7.88 -4.04 -4.62
N SER A 234 -8.39 -3.04 -5.33
CA SER A 234 -9.81 -2.94 -5.72
C SER A 234 -10.26 -4.02 -6.70
N ARG A 235 -9.33 -4.67 -7.42
CA ARG A 235 -9.62 -5.86 -8.25
C ARG A 235 -9.84 -7.12 -7.42
N THR A 236 -9.38 -7.12 -6.16
CA THR A 236 -9.56 -8.23 -5.22
C THR A 236 -10.59 -7.92 -4.12
N VAL A 237 -10.88 -6.65 -3.85
CA VAL A 237 -11.89 -6.19 -2.89
C VAL A 237 -12.97 -5.43 -3.65
N LEU A 238 -14.08 -6.09 -3.91
CA LEU A 238 -15.19 -5.58 -4.71
C LEU A 238 -16.19 -4.85 -3.84
N SER A 239 -16.80 -3.79 -4.37
CA SER A 239 -17.86 -3.06 -3.66
C SER A 239 -19.17 -3.84 -3.52
N GLY A 240 -19.38 -4.87 -4.35
CA GLY A 240 -20.55 -5.74 -4.33
C GLY A 240 -20.15 -7.16 -4.73
N ASP A 241 -20.97 -7.84 -5.55
CA ASP A 241 -20.65 -9.19 -6.03
C ASP A 241 -19.75 -9.19 -7.28
N VAL A 242 -19.18 -10.36 -7.61
CA VAL A 242 -18.32 -10.56 -8.79
C VAL A 242 -19.02 -10.25 -10.13
N LYS A 243 -20.34 -10.39 -10.21
CA LYS A 243 -21.08 -10.22 -11.47
C LYS A 243 -21.31 -8.75 -11.80
N SER A 244 -21.69 -7.98 -10.80
CA SER A 244 -22.11 -6.57 -10.88
C SER A 244 -20.97 -5.59 -10.71
N SER A 245 -19.96 -5.94 -9.91
CA SER A 245 -18.85 -5.03 -9.64
C SER A 245 -17.99 -4.79 -10.88
N ARG A 246 -17.43 -3.58 -10.97
CA ARG A 246 -16.48 -3.16 -12.00
C ARG A 246 -15.26 -2.56 -11.32
N SER A 247 -14.07 -2.82 -11.87
CA SER A 247 -12.83 -2.26 -11.33
C SER A 247 -12.73 -0.76 -11.62
N PRO A 248 -12.01 0.02 -10.79
CA PRO A 248 -11.61 1.39 -11.13
C PRO A 248 -10.91 1.49 -12.48
N ALA A 249 -10.02 0.55 -12.82
CA ALA A 249 -9.38 0.48 -14.14
C ALA A 249 -10.38 0.37 -15.30
N TYR A 250 -11.48 -0.40 -15.14
CA TYR A 250 -12.54 -0.46 -16.17
C TYR A 250 -13.19 0.91 -16.38
N GLU A 251 -13.55 1.60 -15.31
CA GLU A 251 -14.17 2.92 -15.39
C GLU A 251 -13.22 3.97 -15.97
N LEU A 252 -11.93 3.87 -15.66
CA LEU A 252 -10.86 4.67 -16.28
C LEU A 252 -10.81 4.46 -17.79
N ILE A 253 -10.73 3.20 -18.26
CA ILE A 253 -10.67 2.89 -19.69
C ILE A 253 -11.93 3.36 -20.41
N ARG A 254 -13.11 3.15 -19.81
CA ARG A 254 -14.37 3.66 -20.33
C ARG A 254 -14.37 5.19 -20.42
N GLY A 255 -13.87 5.88 -19.39
CA GLY A 255 -13.73 7.34 -19.36
C GLY A 255 -12.75 7.89 -20.40
N LEU A 256 -11.62 7.19 -20.62
CA LEU A 256 -10.64 7.52 -21.67
C LEU A 256 -11.29 7.42 -23.05
N LYS A 257 -11.96 6.29 -23.34
CA LYS A 257 -12.66 6.08 -24.62
C LYS A 257 -13.71 7.15 -24.89
N ALA A 258 -14.50 7.53 -23.88
CA ALA A 258 -15.51 8.58 -23.99
C ALA A 258 -14.94 9.95 -24.37
N ARG A 259 -13.64 10.19 -24.12
CA ARG A 259 -12.92 11.44 -24.44
C ARG A 259 -12.00 11.32 -25.65
N GLY A 260 -12.04 10.20 -26.38
CA GLY A 260 -11.19 9.96 -27.54
C GLY A 260 -9.73 9.62 -27.19
N HIS A 261 -9.44 9.26 -25.94
CA HIS A 261 -8.13 8.78 -25.52
C HIS A 261 -8.08 7.25 -25.50
N THR A 262 -6.90 6.69 -25.77
CA THR A 262 -6.59 5.28 -25.55
C THR A 262 -5.73 5.08 -24.31
N ILE A 263 -5.62 3.85 -23.82
CA ILE A 263 -4.75 3.53 -22.68
C ILE A 263 -3.28 3.82 -23.01
N GLU A 264 -2.87 3.67 -24.27
CA GLU A 264 -1.54 4.01 -24.76
C GLU A 264 -1.30 5.52 -24.67
N THR A 265 -2.26 6.34 -25.12
CA THR A 265 -2.14 7.80 -25.02
C THR A 265 -2.07 8.28 -23.57
N TYR A 266 -2.82 7.65 -22.67
CA TYR A 266 -2.76 7.92 -21.23
C TYR A 266 -1.41 7.51 -20.63
N ASN A 267 -0.89 6.34 -20.99
CA ASN A 267 0.42 5.87 -20.56
C ASN A 267 1.55 6.79 -21.06
N MET A 268 1.46 7.31 -22.29
CA MET A 268 2.41 8.31 -22.80
C MET A 268 2.37 9.61 -21.97
N GLN A 269 1.19 10.06 -21.55
CA GLN A 269 1.05 11.22 -20.66
C GLN A 269 1.68 10.95 -19.29
N ILE A 270 1.45 9.77 -18.70
CA ILE A 270 2.10 9.38 -17.43
C ILE A 270 3.63 9.39 -17.57
N GLN A 271 4.16 8.83 -18.67
CA GLN A 271 5.59 8.78 -18.93
C GLN A 271 6.21 10.18 -18.99
N ARG A 272 5.52 11.15 -19.59
CA ARG A 272 5.97 12.55 -19.66
C ARG A 272 6.27 13.15 -18.28
N TYR A 273 5.53 12.76 -17.25
CA TYR A 273 5.72 13.27 -15.88
C TYR A 273 6.66 12.43 -15.03
N THR A 274 6.77 11.13 -15.32
CA THR A 274 7.51 10.16 -14.51
C THR A 274 8.94 9.88 -15.00
N GLU A 275 9.26 10.18 -16.26
CA GLU A 275 10.61 10.02 -16.81
C GLU A 275 11.51 11.25 -16.52
N GLN A 276 12.77 11.00 -16.14
CA GLN A 276 13.73 12.07 -15.86
C GLN A 276 14.32 12.65 -17.17
N PRO A 277 14.55 13.98 -17.26
CA PRO A 277 15.23 14.57 -18.40
C PRO A 277 16.68 14.06 -18.48
N GLY A 278 16.95 13.12 -19.38
CA GLY A 278 18.27 12.52 -19.56
C GLY A 278 18.24 11.07 -20.04
N GLU A 279 17.16 10.34 -19.77
CA GLU A 279 16.99 8.96 -20.26
C GLU A 279 16.71 8.90 -21.78
N GLY A 280 16.22 9.99 -22.39
CA GLY A 280 15.86 10.06 -23.81
C GLY A 280 16.64 11.04 -24.70
N ARG A 281 17.62 11.80 -24.16
CA ARG A 281 18.37 12.84 -24.91
C ARG A 281 19.90 12.64 -24.83
N ARG A 282 20.38 11.48 -25.28
CA ARG A 282 21.73 11.34 -25.86
C ARG A 282 21.66 10.41 -27.07
N GLY A 283 20.96 10.88 -28.11
CA GLY A 283 20.85 10.20 -29.39
C GLY A 283 21.21 11.15 -30.52
N SER A 284 22.51 11.35 -30.76
CA SER A 284 23.05 11.71 -32.08
C SER A 284 24.59 11.63 -32.07
N SER A 285 25.13 10.45 -31.77
CA SER A 285 26.37 9.90 -32.36
C SER A 285 26.85 8.72 -31.52
N SER A 286 27.19 7.63 -32.20
CA SER A 286 27.57 6.30 -31.72
C SER A 286 26.42 5.37 -31.31
N SER A 287 26.36 4.27 -32.05
CA SER A 287 25.50 3.10 -31.93
C SER A 287 25.70 2.36 -30.61
N SER A 288 24.79 2.56 -29.65
CA SER A 288 24.41 1.58 -28.61
C SER A 288 23.21 2.13 -27.84
N SER A 289 22.02 1.73 -28.24
CA SER A 289 20.78 2.00 -27.52
C SER A 289 20.73 1.16 -26.25
N SER A 290 21.22 1.69 -25.13
CA SER A 290 21.06 1.12 -23.79
C SER A 290 20.98 2.26 -22.78
N GLY A 291 19.82 2.42 -22.12
CA GLY A 291 19.69 3.29 -20.95
C GLY A 291 20.72 2.93 -19.87
N SER A 292 21.09 3.89 -19.04
CA SER A 292 22.15 3.76 -18.02
C SER A 292 22.07 2.43 -17.25
N LEU A 293 23.19 1.72 -17.17
CA LEU A 293 23.33 0.53 -16.33
C LEU A 293 23.41 0.96 -14.85
N PRO A 294 22.94 0.13 -13.91
CA PRO A 294 23.21 0.36 -12.50
C PRO A 294 24.73 0.36 -12.24
N PRO A 295 25.21 1.05 -11.19
CA PRO A 295 26.59 0.91 -10.74
C PRO A 295 26.91 -0.55 -10.38
N ASP A 296 28.19 -0.93 -10.43
CA ASP A 296 28.63 -2.30 -10.12
C ASP A 296 28.32 -2.70 -8.67
N VAL A 297 28.28 -1.74 -7.74
CA VAL A 297 27.96 -1.93 -6.33
C VAL A 297 27.21 -0.72 -5.80
N PHE A 298 26.09 -0.94 -5.09
CA PHE A 298 25.41 0.14 -4.37
C PHE A 298 26.13 0.51 -3.07
N GLY A 299 26.23 1.81 -2.81
CA GLY A 299 26.83 2.37 -1.58
C GLY A 299 25.85 2.45 -0.40
N SER A 300 24.55 2.50 -0.66
CA SER A 300 23.50 2.59 0.39
C SER A 300 22.16 2.02 -0.07
N GLY A 301 21.28 1.76 0.89
CA GLY A 301 19.89 1.36 0.67
C GLY A 301 19.07 2.43 -0.03
N GLU A 302 19.39 3.71 0.12
CA GLU A 302 18.74 4.81 -0.64
C GLU A 302 19.08 4.72 -2.13
N GLU A 303 20.36 4.52 -2.46
CA GLU A 303 20.81 4.35 -3.84
C GLU A 303 20.22 3.07 -4.47
N ALA A 304 20.26 1.96 -3.73
CA ALA A 304 19.68 0.70 -4.17
C ALA A 304 18.16 0.80 -4.41
N TYR A 305 17.44 1.56 -3.57
CA TYR A 305 16.01 1.81 -3.73
C TYR A 305 15.70 2.65 -4.98
N ALA A 306 16.47 3.70 -5.25
CA ALA A 306 16.29 4.49 -6.46
C ALA A 306 16.45 3.64 -7.74
N TRP A 307 17.45 2.76 -7.77
CA TRP A 307 17.65 1.82 -8.87
C TRP A 307 16.63 0.68 -8.88
N TRP A 308 16.10 0.29 -7.72
CA TRP A 308 14.99 -0.68 -7.64
C TRP A 308 13.75 -0.14 -8.36
N GLN A 309 13.40 1.13 -8.14
CA GLN A 309 12.29 1.78 -8.85
C GLN A 309 12.52 1.81 -10.37
N VAL A 310 13.75 2.05 -10.82
CA VAL A 310 14.11 1.96 -12.25
C VAL A 310 13.91 0.54 -12.79
N CYS A 311 14.37 -0.47 -12.05
CA CYS A 311 14.18 -1.89 -12.40
C CYS A 311 12.68 -2.23 -12.52
N GLN A 312 11.87 -1.84 -11.55
CA GLN A 312 10.42 -2.05 -11.56
C GLN A 312 9.76 -1.39 -12.79
N ARG A 313 10.14 -0.14 -13.11
CA ARG A 313 9.63 0.55 -14.31
C ARG A 313 10.02 -0.16 -15.60
N ARG A 314 11.26 -0.66 -15.71
CA ARG A 314 11.72 -1.43 -16.88
C ARG A 314 10.91 -2.71 -17.06
N ILE A 315 10.64 -3.45 -15.98
CA ILE A 315 9.79 -4.64 -16.01
C ILE A 315 8.34 -4.27 -16.36
N ALA A 316 7.79 -3.21 -15.76
CA ALA A 316 6.43 -2.76 -16.06
C ALA A 316 6.23 -2.38 -17.53
N LYS A 317 7.26 -1.81 -18.19
CA LYS A 317 7.26 -1.53 -19.64
C LYS A 317 7.14 -2.78 -20.51
N LEU A 318 7.42 -3.97 -19.98
CA LEU A 318 7.21 -5.25 -20.67
C LEU A 318 5.76 -5.74 -20.58
N GLY A 319 4.91 -5.11 -19.77
CA GLY A 319 3.52 -5.48 -19.55
C GLY A 319 2.69 -5.78 -20.81
N PRO A 320 2.83 -5.05 -21.94
CA PRO A 320 2.12 -5.38 -23.17
C PRO A 320 2.37 -6.80 -23.69
N LEU A 321 3.58 -7.34 -23.53
CA LEU A 321 3.92 -8.73 -23.91
C LEU A 321 3.14 -9.75 -23.08
N LEU A 322 2.84 -9.43 -21.82
CA LEU A 322 2.06 -10.29 -20.96
C LEU A 322 0.56 -10.18 -21.26
N LEU A 323 0.06 -8.96 -21.51
CA LEU A 323 -1.35 -8.72 -21.77
C LEU A 323 -1.83 -9.40 -23.05
N THR A 324 -1.03 -9.39 -24.13
CA THR A 324 -1.36 -10.09 -25.38
C THR A 324 -1.57 -11.58 -25.17
N VAL A 325 -0.80 -12.18 -24.26
CA VAL A 325 -0.89 -13.62 -23.95
C VAL A 325 -2.05 -13.91 -23.01
N VAL A 326 -2.23 -13.12 -21.94
CA VAL A 326 -3.21 -13.43 -20.89
C VAL A 326 -4.64 -13.46 -21.40
N ASP A 327 -5.05 -12.53 -22.26
CA ASP A 327 -6.40 -12.51 -22.84
C ASP A 327 -6.61 -13.74 -23.75
N ASP A 328 -5.60 -14.11 -24.52
CA ASP A 328 -5.58 -15.26 -25.43
C ASP A 328 -5.70 -16.61 -24.73
N LEU A 329 -5.21 -16.71 -23.49
CA LEU A 329 -5.26 -17.94 -22.69
C LEU A 329 -6.65 -18.28 -22.16
N ARG A 330 -7.63 -17.36 -22.21
CA ARG A 330 -9.01 -17.58 -21.76
C ARG A 330 -9.11 -18.35 -20.43
N LEU A 331 -8.31 -17.94 -19.45
CA LEU A 331 -8.14 -18.63 -18.16
C LEU A 331 -9.45 -18.85 -17.37
N HIS A 332 -10.47 -18.05 -17.69
CA HIS A 332 -11.82 -18.14 -17.14
C HIS A 332 -12.64 -19.31 -17.71
N GLU A 333 -12.20 -19.94 -18.81
CA GLU A 333 -12.86 -21.11 -19.39
C GLU A 333 -12.36 -22.43 -18.78
N VAL A 334 -11.23 -22.42 -18.07
CA VAL A 334 -10.60 -23.62 -17.49
C VAL A 334 -11.37 -24.12 -16.26
N ARG A 335 -11.88 -25.35 -16.33
CA ARG A 335 -12.71 -25.97 -15.29
C ARG A 335 -12.15 -27.23 -14.66
N ASP A 336 -11.13 -27.84 -15.27
CA ASP A 336 -10.58 -29.14 -14.89
C ASP A 336 -9.05 -29.15 -15.05
N GLU A 337 -8.42 -30.26 -14.65
CA GLU A 337 -6.97 -30.47 -14.75
C GLU A 337 -6.48 -30.45 -16.22
N GLN A 338 -7.25 -31.03 -17.15
CA GLN A 338 -6.87 -31.07 -18.57
C GLN A 338 -6.84 -29.68 -19.22
N GLY A 339 -7.75 -28.79 -18.80
CA GLY A 339 -7.72 -27.39 -19.20
C GLY A 339 -6.48 -26.68 -18.66
N VAL A 340 -6.03 -27.01 -17.43
CA VAL A 340 -4.77 -26.47 -16.88
C VAL A 340 -3.58 -26.93 -17.72
N ASP A 341 -3.50 -28.22 -18.06
CA ASP A 341 -2.39 -28.75 -18.87
C ASP A 341 -2.30 -28.07 -20.24
N ARG A 342 -3.43 -27.88 -20.92
CA ARG A 342 -3.47 -27.17 -22.21
C ARG A 342 -2.96 -25.74 -22.10
N ILE A 343 -3.27 -25.04 -21.02
CA ILE A 343 -2.77 -23.68 -20.78
C ILE A 343 -1.27 -23.70 -20.50
N LEU A 344 -0.79 -24.59 -19.62
CA LEU A 344 0.62 -24.72 -19.30
C LEU A 344 1.45 -25.02 -20.57
N GLU A 345 1.02 -25.98 -21.37
CA GLU A 345 1.68 -26.34 -22.62
C GLU A 345 1.68 -25.16 -23.61
N ARG A 346 0.54 -24.47 -23.77
CA ARG A 346 0.46 -23.29 -24.65
C ARG A 346 1.42 -22.20 -24.20
N MET A 347 1.48 -21.91 -22.90
CA MET A 347 2.34 -20.87 -22.34
C MET A 347 3.83 -21.13 -22.54
N GLN A 348 4.27 -22.40 -22.45
CA GLN A 348 5.66 -22.78 -22.71
C GLN A 348 6.14 -22.43 -24.13
N HIS A 349 5.21 -22.27 -25.08
CA HIS A 349 5.50 -22.00 -26.48
C HIS A 349 5.12 -20.58 -26.93
N GLN A 350 4.66 -19.69 -26.04
CA GLN A 350 4.32 -18.31 -26.40
C GLN A 350 5.59 -17.44 -26.45
N PRO A 351 6.00 -16.92 -27.64
CA PRO A 351 7.24 -16.17 -27.76
C PRO A 351 7.23 -14.85 -27.00
N GLU A 352 6.09 -14.16 -26.91
CA GLU A 352 5.94 -12.92 -26.14
C GLU A 352 6.16 -13.14 -24.64
N LEU A 353 5.62 -14.25 -24.10
CA LEU A 353 5.81 -14.62 -22.70
C LEU A 353 7.26 -15.01 -22.41
N LEU A 354 7.88 -15.81 -23.28
CA LEU A 354 9.29 -16.17 -23.15
C LEU A 354 10.19 -14.93 -23.20
N ALA A 355 9.89 -13.97 -24.09
CA ALA A 355 10.59 -12.70 -24.16
C ALA A 355 10.39 -11.84 -22.90
N PHE A 356 9.17 -11.80 -22.36
CA PHE A 356 8.89 -11.14 -21.08
C PHE A 356 9.73 -11.75 -19.95
N CYS A 357 9.72 -13.07 -19.79
CA CYS A 357 10.46 -13.79 -18.76
C CYS A 357 11.96 -13.53 -18.89
N ALA A 358 12.51 -13.67 -20.09
CA ALA A 358 13.95 -13.48 -20.34
C ALA A 358 14.41 -12.07 -19.97
N ARG A 359 13.69 -11.04 -20.45
CA ARG A 359 14.05 -9.63 -20.22
C ARG A 359 13.83 -9.21 -18.76
N SER A 360 12.75 -9.67 -18.14
CA SER A 360 12.49 -9.41 -16.72
C SER A 360 13.56 -10.05 -15.82
N THR A 361 13.96 -11.29 -16.14
CA THR A 361 15.05 -11.99 -15.44
C THR A 361 16.38 -11.25 -15.60
N GLU A 362 16.68 -10.75 -16.80
CA GLU A 362 17.89 -9.96 -17.04
C GLU A 362 17.93 -8.69 -16.18
N HIS A 363 16.83 -7.93 -16.14
CA HIS A 363 16.75 -6.73 -15.29
C HIS A 363 16.91 -7.04 -13.80
N LEU A 364 16.27 -8.12 -13.32
CA LEU A 364 16.43 -8.57 -11.94
C LEU A 364 17.85 -9.04 -11.63
N ALA A 365 18.50 -9.74 -12.55
CA ALA A 365 19.87 -10.22 -12.39
C ALA A 365 20.88 -9.06 -12.34
N GLN A 366 20.71 -8.05 -13.21
CA GLN A 366 21.52 -6.83 -13.20
C GLN A 366 21.41 -6.09 -11.87
N TRP A 367 20.18 -5.87 -11.38
CA TRP A 367 19.97 -5.20 -10.09
C TRP A 367 20.53 -6.03 -8.92
N ARG A 368 20.33 -7.36 -8.93
CA ARG A 368 20.86 -8.26 -7.91
C ARG A 368 22.38 -8.20 -7.84
N ALA A 369 23.07 -8.20 -8.98
CA ALA A 369 24.54 -8.18 -9.02
C ALA A 369 25.11 -6.95 -8.28
N ALA A 370 24.47 -5.79 -8.45
CA ALA A 370 24.83 -4.56 -7.75
C ALA A 370 24.40 -4.53 -6.27
N PHE A 371 23.31 -5.21 -5.92
CA PHE A 371 22.73 -5.22 -4.58
C PHE A 371 23.36 -6.23 -3.63
N GLU A 372 23.74 -7.42 -4.12
CA GLU A 372 24.23 -8.53 -3.30
C GLU A 372 25.44 -8.13 -2.41
N PRO A 373 26.44 -7.35 -2.88
CA PRO A 373 27.54 -6.90 -2.02
C PRO A 373 27.10 -5.97 -0.88
N LEU A 374 26.12 -5.09 -1.14
CA LEU A 374 25.53 -4.21 -0.11
C LEU A 374 24.75 -5.05 0.92
N TYR A 375 23.96 -6.01 0.46
CA TYR A 375 23.21 -6.93 1.32
C TYR A 375 24.16 -7.69 2.27
N ASN A 376 25.18 -8.34 1.72
CA ASN A 376 26.14 -9.13 2.50
C ASN A 376 26.92 -8.27 3.51
N ARG A 377 27.37 -7.07 3.11
CA ARG A 377 28.04 -6.13 4.02
C ARG A 377 27.11 -5.72 5.17
N THR A 378 25.85 -5.43 4.86
CA THR A 378 24.85 -4.99 5.83
C THR A 378 24.54 -6.06 6.87
N LEU A 379 24.55 -7.34 6.47
CA LEU A 379 24.36 -8.45 7.40
C LEU A 379 25.60 -8.73 8.27
N ALA A 380 26.80 -8.50 7.75
CA ALA A 380 28.05 -8.78 8.44
C ALA A 380 28.49 -7.66 9.41
N ASP A 381 28.24 -6.40 9.05
CA ASP A 381 28.70 -5.23 9.78
C ASP A 381 27.69 -4.77 10.86
N LYS A 382 28.04 -5.01 12.12
CA LYS A 382 27.23 -4.62 13.28
C LYS A 382 27.17 -3.11 13.53
N SER A 383 28.02 -2.32 12.86
CA SER A 383 28.03 -0.85 12.98
C SER A 383 26.96 -0.17 12.12
N VAL A 384 26.37 -0.89 11.17
CA VAL A 384 25.30 -0.37 10.30
C VAL A 384 24.09 0.06 11.13
N SER A 385 23.55 1.24 10.82
CA SER A 385 22.39 1.77 11.53
C SER A 385 21.17 0.84 11.39
N ARG A 386 20.35 0.76 12.44
CA ARG A 386 19.12 -0.05 12.41
C ARG A 386 18.20 0.30 11.24
N LYS A 387 18.11 1.59 10.90
CA LYS A 387 17.29 2.08 9.78
C LYS A 387 17.80 1.52 8.44
N GLU A 388 19.10 1.60 8.21
CA GLU A 388 19.74 1.09 6.99
C GLU A 388 19.56 -0.43 6.86
N TYR A 389 19.80 -1.16 7.96
CA TYR A 389 19.59 -2.61 8.01
C TYR A 389 18.18 -3.00 7.58
N LEU A 390 17.14 -2.36 8.16
CA LEU A 390 15.75 -2.66 7.81
C LEU A 390 15.39 -2.25 6.37
N LYS A 391 15.99 -1.16 5.86
CA LYS A 391 15.80 -0.74 4.47
C LYS A 391 16.37 -1.76 3.49
N VAL A 392 17.57 -2.27 3.75
CA VAL A 392 18.22 -3.30 2.95
C VAL A 392 17.44 -4.62 3.01
N LEU A 393 16.97 -5.04 4.19
CA LEU A 393 16.09 -6.21 4.30
C LEU A 393 14.79 -6.03 3.51
N HIS A 394 14.15 -4.86 3.60
CA HIS A 394 12.95 -4.55 2.85
C HIS A 394 13.19 -4.66 1.34
N LEU A 395 14.28 -4.10 0.82
CA LEU A 395 14.67 -4.25 -0.59
C LEU A 395 14.91 -5.71 -0.99
N ARG A 396 15.54 -6.51 -0.13
CA ARG A 396 15.74 -7.94 -0.35
C ARG A 396 14.40 -8.65 -0.50
N MET A 397 13.43 -8.39 0.38
CA MET A 397 12.09 -8.98 0.28
C MET A 397 11.39 -8.61 -1.03
N HIS A 398 11.45 -7.35 -1.47
CA HIS A 398 10.88 -6.93 -2.75
C HIS A 398 11.51 -7.65 -3.93
N PHE A 399 12.83 -7.78 -3.94
CA PHE A 399 13.55 -8.53 -4.96
C PHE A 399 13.12 -10.00 -5.02
N LEU A 400 13.05 -10.68 -3.87
CA LEU A 400 12.62 -12.07 -3.79
C LEU A 400 11.17 -12.25 -4.27
N ILE A 401 10.27 -11.35 -3.87
CA ILE A 401 8.87 -11.36 -4.29
C ILE A 401 8.75 -11.15 -5.80
N MET A 402 9.46 -10.18 -6.36
CA MET A 402 9.47 -9.94 -7.81
C MET A 402 10.04 -11.13 -8.57
N THR A 403 11.05 -11.80 -8.01
CA THR A 403 11.60 -13.04 -8.57
C THR A 403 10.53 -14.13 -8.60
N ILE A 404 9.77 -14.35 -7.52
CA ILE A 404 8.67 -15.32 -7.49
C ILE A 404 7.62 -14.98 -8.56
N TYR A 405 7.22 -13.72 -8.70
CA TYR A 405 6.25 -13.30 -9.71
C TYR A 405 6.73 -13.51 -11.14
N ASN A 406 8.01 -13.35 -11.38
CA ASN A 406 8.61 -13.52 -12.69
C ASN A 406 8.54 -14.97 -13.21
N TYR A 407 8.42 -15.96 -12.33
CA TYR A 407 8.16 -17.35 -12.71
C TYR A 407 6.70 -17.64 -13.03
N PHE A 408 5.81 -16.66 -12.85
CA PHE A 408 4.36 -16.83 -12.98
C PHE A 408 3.86 -18.05 -12.22
N PRO A 409 3.80 -18.03 -10.88
CA PRO A 409 3.65 -19.25 -10.11
C PRO A 409 2.50 -20.14 -10.56
N LYS A 410 1.34 -19.54 -10.86
CA LYS A 410 0.15 -20.25 -11.38
C LYS A 410 0.38 -21.05 -12.68
N TYR A 411 1.47 -20.80 -13.39
CA TYR A 411 1.79 -21.33 -14.70
C TYR A 411 3.17 -21.99 -14.78
N ALA A 412 3.88 -22.13 -13.67
CA ALA A 412 5.14 -22.86 -13.63
C ALA A 412 4.90 -24.33 -13.27
N ASP A 413 5.81 -25.20 -13.71
CA ASP A 413 5.81 -26.60 -13.29
C ASP A 413 6.17 -26.74 -11.80
N GLU A 414 5.83 -27.89 -11.21
CA GLU A 414 6.03 -28.13 -9.79
C GLU A 414 7.50 -28.04 -9.36
N ALA A 415 8.45 -28.48 -10.18
CA ALA A 415 9.87 -28.45 -9.85
C ALA A 415 10.40 -27.01 -9.81
N THR A 416 9.98 -26.17 -10.75
CA THR A 416 10.27 -24.74 -10.74
C THR A 416 9.77 -24.09 -9.45
N ILE A 417 8.52 -24.35 -9.03
CA ILE A 417 7.97 -23.78 -7.80
C ILE A 417 8.63 -24.33 -6.54
N ALA A 418 8.94 -25.63 -6.50
CA ALA A 418 9.66 -26.25 -5.40
C ALA A 418 11.04 -25.60 -5.22
N SER A 419 11.72 -25.23 -6.32
CA SER A 419 13.02 -24.54 -6.29
C SER A 419 12.97 -23.14 -5.65
N LEU A 420 11.78 -22.52 -5.56
CA LEU A 420 11.57 -21.20 -4.94
C LEU A 420 11.44 -21.27 -3.41
N THR A 421 11.38 -22.47 -2.82
CA THR A 421 11.23 -22.65 -1.37
C THR A 421 12.24 -21.84 -0.53
N PRO A 422 13.55 -21.76 -0.87
CA PRO A 422 14.49 -20.92 -0.14
C PRO A 422 14.13 -19.42 -0.17
N HIS A 423 13.61 -18.93 -1.30
CA HIS A 423 13.17 -17.53 -1.45
C HIS A 423 11.95 -17.27 -0.57
N CYS A 424 10.96 -18.18 -0.57
CA CYS A 424 9.79 -18.11 0.29
C CYS A 424 10.13 -18.09 1.79
N ARG A 425 11.12 -18.91 2.20
CA ARG A 425 11.60 -18.94 3.59
C ARG A 425 12.25 -17.62 3.98
N GLU A 426 13.17 -17.11 3.15
CA GLU A 426 13.82 -15.82 3.39
C GLU A 426 12.81 -14.66 3.43
N ILE A 427 11.78 -14.68 2.58
CA ILE A 427 10.68 -13.69 2.62
C ILE A 427 9.98 -13.70 3.98
N ASN A 428 9.60 -14.88 4.48
CA ASN A 428 8.93 -14.99 5.79
C ASN A 428 9.82 -14.46 6.92
N ASP A 429 11.10 -14.85 6.94
CA ASP A 429 12.05 -14.42 7.97
C ASP A 429 12.25 -12.90 7.95
N VAL A 430 12.43 -12.31 6.77
CA VAL A 430 12.57 -10.87 6.59
C VAL A 430 11.30 -10.14 7.01
N ILE A 431 10.13 -10.60 6.55
CA ILE A 431 8.86 -9.97 6.89
C ILE A 431 8.62 -9.99 8.40
N GLU A 432 8.90 -11.11 9.08
CA GLU A 432 8.73 -11.20 10.53
C GLU A 432 9.65 -10.22 11.28
N ILE A 433 10.89 -10.05 10.83
CA ILE A 433 11.81 -9.05 11.38
C ILE A 433 11.23 -7.63 11.19
N LEU A 434 10.79 -7.29 9.98
CA LEU A 434 10.25 -5.96 9.67
C LEU A 434 8.98 -5.65 10.49
N LEU A 435 8.07 -6.62 10.62
CA LEU A 435 6.84 -6.47 11.39
C LEU A 435 7.10 -6.40 12.90
N SER A 436 8.03 -7.20 13.41
CA SER A 436 8.44 -7.14 14.83
C SER A 436 9.03 -5.78 15.19
N GLU A 437 9.82 -5.18 14.30
CA GLU A 437 10.34 -3.82 14.50
C GLU A 437 9.25 -2.76 14.44
N GLN A 438 8.33 -2.87 13.49
CA GLN A 438 7.21 -1.94 13.39
C GLN A 438 6.29 -2.01 14.61
N GLU A 439 6.01 -3.21 15.14
CA GLU A 439 5.18 -3.40 16.35
C GLU A 439 5.72 -2.62 17.55
N LYS A 440 7.05 -2.48 17.68
CA LYS A 440 7.69 -1.71 18.77
C LYS A 440 7.41 -0.21 18.70
N GLU A 441 7.07 0.32 17.52
CA GLU A 441 6.76 1.73 17.32
C GLU A 441 5.26 2.03 17.45
N MET A 442 4.40 1.01 17.46
CA MET A 442 2.95 1.18 17.53
C MET A 442 2.51 1.62 18.93
N ARG A 443 2.04 2.87 19.03
CA ARG A 443 1.50 3.47 20.27
C ARG A 443 -0.03 3.57 20.34
N SER A 444 -0.70 3.24 19.24
CA SER A 444 -2.14 3.42 19.02
C SER A 444 -2.63 2.25 18.16
N PRO A 445 -3.86 1.75 18.38
CA PRO A 445 -4.48 0.77 17.49
C PRO A 445 -4.59 1.24 16.04
N ALA A 446 -4.60 2.56 15.79
CA ALA A 446 -4.62 3.11 14.45
C ALA A 446 -3.31 2.83 13.68
N HIS A 447 -2.19 2.59 14.36
CA HIS A 447 -0.91 2.28 13.73
C HIS A 447 -0.87 0.91 13.00
N VAL A 448 -1.93 0.11 13.17
CA VAL A 448 -2.15 -1.13 12.42
C VAL A 448 -2.49 -0.86 10.95
N PHE A 449 -2.89 0.38 10.62
CA PHE A 449 -3.23 0.81 9.26
C PHE A 449 -2.05 1.50 8.55
N SER A 450 -1.87 1.15 7.29
CA SER A 450 -0.90 1.75 6.35
C SER A 450 -1.57 1.99 5.00
N MET A 451 -1.25 3.10 4.34
CA MET A 451 -1.57 3.33 2.92
C MET A 451 -0.53 2.69 1.99
N GLU A 452 0.64 2.35 2.53
CA GLU A 452 1.76 1.79 1.80
C GLU A 452 1.88 0.26 1.99
N PHE A 453 2.41 -0.36 0.93
CA PHE A 453 3.03 -1.68 0.79
C PHE A 453 2.43 -2.90 1.51
N GLY A 454 1.83 -3.76 0.69
CA GLY A 454 1.11 -5.02 0.95
C GLY A 454 1.82 -6.23 1.61
N ILE A 455 2.52 -6.10 2.74
CA ILE A 455 3.14 -7.24 3.48
C ILE A 455 2.16 -8.40 3.69
N ALA A 456 0.87 -8.13 3.89
CA ALA A 456 -0.10 -9.21 4.08
C ALA A 456 -0.31 -9.99 2.78
N TRP A 457 -0.35 -9.30 1.65
CA TRP A 457 -0.41 -9.90 0.33
C TRP A 457 0.86 -10.72 0.01
N GLN A 458 2.05 -10.24 0.39
CA GLN A 458 3.28 -11.01 0.15
C GLN A 458 3.34 -12.32 0.94
N LEU A 459 2.91 -12.33 2.21
CA LEU A 459 2.74 -13.56 2.98
C LEU A 459 1.67 -14.48 2.37
N THR A 460 0.60 -13.89 1.82
CA THR A 460 -0.45 -14.64 1.11
C THR A 460 0.10 -15.32 -0.13
N VAL A 461 0.95 -14.63 -0.90
CA VAL A 461 1.64 -15.22 -2.05
C VAL A 461 2.46 -16.42 -1.60
N VAL A 462 3.30 -16.28 -0.57
CA VAL A 462 4.10 -17.40 -0.04
C VAL A 462 3.20 -18.57 0.40
N GLY A 463 2.14 -18.28 1.16
CA GLY A 463 1.21 -19.28 1.68
C GLY A 463 0.41 -20.01 0.59
N LEU A 464 0.20 -19.39 -0.57
CA LEU A 464 -0.47 -20.01 -1.71
C LEU A 464 0.51 -20.70 -2.66
N THR A 465 1.73 -20.21 -2.84
CA THR A 465 2.63 -20.72 -3.88
C THR A 465 3.63 -21.75 -3.40
N CYS A 466 4.17 -21.61 -2.19
CA CYS A 466 5.26 -22.48 -1.72
C CYS A 466 4.80 -23.94 -1.57
N ARG A 467 5.61 -24.91 -2.03
CA ARG A 467 5.30 -26.34 -1.89
C ARG A 467 5.67 -26.93 -0.53
N ASP A 468 6.54 -26.28 0.24
CA ASP A 468 6.90 -26.69 1.60
C ASP A 468 5.79 -26.30 2.61
N PRO A 469 5.14 -27.28 3.29
CA PRO A 469 4.07 -27.01 4.25
C PRO A 469 4.53 -26.18 5.45
N LEU A 470 5.77 -26.36 5.92
CA LEU A 470 6.29 -25.62 7.07
C LEU A 470 6.48 -24.14 6.74
N VAL A 471 6.90 -23.84 5.51
CA VAL A 471 7.02 -22.46 5.03
C VAL A 471 5.64 -21.81 4.86
N ARG A 472 4.64 -22.55 4.37
CA ARG A 472 3.25 -22.06 4.30
C ARG A 472 2.68 -21.78 5.68
N ASP A 473 2.82 -22.72 6.62
CA ASP A 473 2.34 -22.58 7.99
C ASP A 473 3.04 -21.42 8.71
N ASN A 474 4.33 -21.19 8.44
CA ASN A 474 5.05 -20.04 8.97
C ASN A 474 4.45 -18.71 8.45
N ALA A 475 4.13 -18.62 7.16
CA ALA A 475 3.49 -17.43 6.59
C ALA A 475 2.10 -17.17 7.22
N THR A 476 1.31 -18.23 7.41
CA THR A 476 0.01 -18.18 8.10
C THR A 476 0.16 -17.69 9.55
N ARG A 477 1.12 -18.24 10.30
CA ARG A 477 1.43 -17.82 11.69
C ARG A 477 1.83 -16.35 11.77
N ILE A 478 2.65 -15.86 10.85
CA ILE A 478 3.09 -14.45 10.84
C ILE A 478 1.90 -13.52 10.62
N LEU A 479 1.01 -13.82 9.66
CA LEU A 479 -0.22 -13.05 9.42
C LEU A 479 -1.13 -13.02 10.65
N GLU A 480 -1.23 -14.13 11.37
CA GLU A 480 -2.01 -14.22 12.59
C GLU A 480 -1.40 -13.39 13.74
N ARG A 481 -0.07 -13.44 13.90
CA ARG A 481 0.66 -12.75 14.97
C ARG A 481 0.67 -11.23 14.80
N TYR A 482 0.76 -10.76 13.56
CA TYR A 482 0.92 -9.35 13.20
C TYR A 482 -0.24 -8.86 12.32
N PRO A 483 -1.46 -8.72 12.89
CA PRO A 483 -2.60 -8.21 12.15
C PRO A 483 -2.35 -6.77 11.71
N ARG A 484 -2.79 -6.46 10.49
CA ARG A 484 -2.60 -5.19 9.78
C ARG A 484 -3.64 -4.93 8.71
N ARG A 485 -3.80 -3.65 8.37
CA ARG A 485 -4.68 -3.16 7.30
C ARG A 485 -3.87 -2.30 6.34
N GLU A 486 -4.00 -2.56 5.06
CA GLU A 486 -3.15 -1.99 4.02
C GLU A 486 -4.03 -1.43 2.92
N GLY A 487 -4.35 -0.14 2.98
CA GLY A 487 -5.41 0.44 2.15
C GLY A 487 -6.72 -0.31 2.33
N LEU A 488 -7.18 -0.99 1.27
CA LEU A 488 -8.41 -1.79 1.23
C LEU A 488 -8.23 -3.21 1.75
N TRP A 489 -6.99 -3.69 1.90
CA TRP A 489 -6.70 -5.05 2.33
C TRP A 489 -6.73 -5.23 3.85
N ASP A 490 -7.29 -6.36 4.27
CA ASP A 490 -7.32 -6.81 5.65
C ASP A 490 -6.54 -8.13 5.76
N SER A 491 -5.42 -8.11 6.49
CA SER A 491 -4.59 -9.30 6.72
C SER A 491 -5.35 -10.48 7.32
N ARG A 492 -6.42 -10.24 8.08
CA ARG A 492 -7.23 -11.30 8.69
C ARG A 492 -8.16 -11.96 7.68
N ALA A 493 -8.58 -11.23 6.65
CA ALA A 493 -9.31 -11.81 5.53
C ALA A 493 -8.39 -12.70 4.68
N PHE A 494 -7.13 -12.29 4.48
CA PHE A 494 -6.11 -13.16 3.88
C PHE A 494 -5.77 -14.38 4.73
N LEU A 495 -5.72 -14.24 6.06
CA LEU A 495 -5.57 -15.37 6.96
C LEU A 495 -6.68 -16.42 6.76
N ALA A 496 -7.93 -15.98 6.62
CA ALA A 496 -9.06 -16.87 6.30
C ALA A 496 -8.84 -17.63 4.98
N VAL A 497 -8.34 -16.95 3.95
CA VAL A 497 -7.96 -17.57 2.67
C VAL A 497 -6.86 -18.62 2.86
N LEU A 498 -5.82 -18.32 3.66
CA LEU A 498 -4.74 -19.28 3.90
C LEU A 498 -5.17 -20.48 4.74
N LEU A 499 -6.07 -20.30 5.72
CA LEU A 499 -6.65 -21.40 6.48
C LEU A 499 -7.47 -22.32 5.57
N LYS A 500 -8.29 -21.73 4.68
CA LYS A 500 -9.02 -22.50 3.65
C LYS A 500 -8.09 -23.20 2.68
N ASN A 501 -7.00 -22.54 2.30
CA ASN A 501 -5.97 -23.13 1.45
C ASN A 501 -5.28 -24.32 2.13
N ARG A 502 -5.04 -24.27 3.44
CA ARG A 502 -4.45 -25.38 4.20
C ARG A 502 -5.35 -26.63 4.18
N GLU A 503 -6.66 -26.44 4.33
CA GLU A 503 -7.64 -27.53 4.16
C GLU A 503 -7.56 -28.14 2.76
N LEU A 504 -7.55 -27.29 1.73
CA LEU A 504 -7.45 -27.72 0.34
C LEU A 504 -6.14 -28.47 0.04
N GLU A 505 -5.00 -27.97 0.50
CA GLU A 505 -3.70 -28.65 0.35
C GLU A 505 -3.72 -30.03 1.02
N SER A 506 -4.34 -30.16 2.21
CA SER A 506 -4.46 -31.43 2.92
C SER A 506 -5.36 -32.43 2.19
N ASP A 507 -6.45 -31.98 1.56
CA ASP A 507 -7.34 -32.85 0.80
C ASP A 507 -6.71 -33.28 -0.52
N ASN A 508 -6.05 -32.35 -1.21
CA ASN A 508 -5.36 -32.59 -2.46
C ASN A 508 -4.15 -33.53 -2.30
N ALA A 509 -3.44 -33.46 -1.17
CA ALA A 509 -2.28 -34.31 -0.91
C ALA A 509 -2.62 -35.81 -0.74
N ARG A 510 -3.91 -36.19 -0.67
CA ARG A 510 -4.35 -37.57 -0.48
C ARG A 510 -4.17 -38.44 -1.72
N GLU A 511 -4.07 -37.84 -2.91
CA GLU A 511 -3.92 -38.59 -4.17
C GLU A 511 -3.16 -37.81 -5.26
N GLY A 512 -2.58 -38.56 -6.19
CA GLY A 512 -1.80 -38.01 -7.29
C GLY A 512 -0.37 -37.62 -6.92
N THR A 513 0.42 -37.39 -7.96
CA THR A 513 1.81 -36.92 -7.90
C THR A 513 1.89 -35.45 -7.46
N PRO A 514 3.05 -34.97 -6.98
CA PRO A 514 3.24 -33.56 -6.67
C PRO A 514 2.86 -32.62 -7.83
N ALA A 515 3.15 -33.02 -9.07
CA ALA A 515 2.81 -32.25 -10.26
C ALA A 515 1.29 -32.18 -10.49
N GLU A 516 0.55 -33.29 -10.34
CA GLU A 516 -0.92 -33.29 -10.42
C GLU A 516 -1.55 -32.46 -9.30
N GLN A 517 -1.03 -32.59 -8.08
CA GLN A 517 -1.45 -31.77 -6.96
C GLN A 517 -1.25 -30.29 -7.28
N TRP A 518 -0.10 -29.91 -7.83
CA TRP A 518 0.17 -28.53 -8.22
C TRP A 518 -0.79 -28.01 -9.30
N ARG A 519 -1.08 -28.80 -10.34
CA ARG A 519 -2.05 -28.45 -11.39
C ARG A 519 -3.41 -28.09 -10.80
N ARG A 520 -3.91 -28.90 -9.87
CA ARG A 520 -5.20 -28.64 -9.19
C ARG A 520 -5.18 -27.32 -8.43
N LEU A 521 -4.06 -27.06 -7.75
CA LEU A 521 -3.83 -25.86 -6.96
C LEU A 521 -3.65 -24.59 -7.81
N CYS A 522 -3.26 -24.69 -9.08
CA CYS A 522 -3.22 -23.54 -10.00
C CYS A 522 -4.60 -22.93 -10.27
N ARG A 523 -5.69 -23.70 -10.07
CA ARG A 523 -7.08 -23.21 -10.18
C ARG A 523 -7.64 -22.59 -8.91
N ARG A 524 -6.79 -22.34 -7.90
CA ARG A 524 -7.18 -21.54 -6.73
C ARG A 524 -7.38 -20.08 -7.13
N GLU A 525 -8.56 -19.58 -6.81
CA GLU A 525 -8.90 -18.17 -6.92
C GLU A 525 -9.61 -17.73 -5.66
N PHE A 526 -9.40 -16.49 -5.26
CA PHE A 526 -10.17 -15.90 -4.18
C PHE A 526 -10.45 -14.44 -4.50
N ILE A 527 -11.55 -13.95 -3.96
CA ILE A 527 -11.96 -12.55 -4.08
C ILE A 527 -12.78 -12.18 -2.85
N PHE A 528 -12.79 -10.91 -2.53
CA PHE A 528 -13.55 -10.36 -1.42
C PHE A 528 -14.73 -9.56 -1.97
N GLU A 529 -15.95 -10.04 -1.74
CA GLU A 529 -17.19 -9.37 -2.11
C GLU A 529 -17.66 -8.45 -0.98
N ASP A 530 -18.57 -7.54 -1.32
CA ASP A 530 -19.26 -6.65 -0.38
C ASP A 530 -18.28 -5.90 0.53
N ALA A 531 -17.32 -5.25 -0.13
CA ALA A 531 -16.21 -4.52 0.45
C ALA A 531 -15.41 -5.32 1.50
N GLY A 532 -15.30 -6.65 1.35
CA GLY A 532 -14.57 -7.50 2.29
C GLY A 532 -15.43 -8.20 3.33
N ALA A 533 -16.76 -8.04 3.31
CA ALA A 533 -17.65 -8.74 4.22
C ALA A 533 -17.87 -10.21 3.82
N THR A 534 -17.59 -10.60 2.57
CA THR A 534 -17.67 -12.00 2.13
C THR A 534 -16.37 -12.42 1.46
N VAL A 535 -15.78 -13.52 1.94
CA VAL A 535 -14.63 -14.17 1.29
C VAL A 535 -15.17 -15.25 0.36
N VAL A 536 -14.81 -15.17 -0.91
CA VAL A 536 -15.14 -16.17 -1.92
C VAL A 536 -13.86 -16.90 -2.27
N PHE A 537 -13.90 -18.23 -2.22
CA PHE A 537 -12.78 -19.09 -2.53
C PHE A 537 -13.23 -20.15 -3.54
N ARG A 538 -12.46 -20.28 -4.63
CA ARG A 538 -12.73 -21.20 -5.71
C ARG A 538 -11.55 -22.12 -5.90
N SER A 539 -11.82 -23.41 -6.01
CA SER A 539 -10.79 -24.44 -6.17
C SER A 539 -11.36 -25.71 -6.77
N LEU A 540 -10.48 -26.54 -7.32
CA LEU A 540 -10.83 -27.91 -7.66
C LEU A 540 -11.01 -28.74 -6.39
N LYS A 541 -12.11 -29.47 -6.29
CA LYS A 541 -12.41 -30.40 -5.19
C LYS A 541 -12.85 -31.75 -5.73
N ARG A 542 -12.49 -32.80 -5.00
CA ARG A 542 -12.87 -34.17 -5.33
C ARG A 542 -14.36 -34.39 -5.09
N ASP A 543 -15.12 -34.69 -6.15
CA ASP A 543 -16.50 -35.13 -6.04
C ASP A 543 -16.56 -36.66 -6.05
N ALA A 544 -16.66 -37.25 -4.85
CA ALA A 544 -16.76 -38.69 -4.69
C ALA A 544 -18.15 -39.26 -5.06
N ALA A 545 -19.17 -38.42 -5.24
CA ALA A 545 -20.56 -38.84 -5.40
C ALA A 545 -21.08 -38.78 -6.85
N ALA A 546 -20.56 -37.87 -7.70
CA ALA A 546 -21.08 -37.69 -9.06
C ALA A 546 -20.14 -38.12 -10.20
N THR A 547 -18.86 -37.75 -10.15
CA THR A 547 -17.92 -37.90 -11.29
C THR A 547 -16.71 -38.79 -10.97
N GLY A 548 -16.35 -38.93 -9.69
CA GLY A 548 -15.08 -39.53 -9.27
C GLY A 548 -13.86 -38.66 -9.60
N GLY A 549 -14.07 -37.43 -10.11
CA GLY A 549 -13.05 -36.51 -10.58
C GLY A 549 -12.91 -35.25 -9.72
N TRP A 550 -12.08 -34.33 -10.19
CA TRP A 550 -11.85 -33.03 -9.57
C TRP A 550 -12.67 -31.95 -10.28
N ASP A 551 -13.67 -31.41 -9.60
CA ASP A 551 -14.61 -30.44 -10.14
C ASP A 551 -14.38 -29.05 -9.54
N LEU A 552 -14.63 -28.00 -10.34
CA LEU A 552 -14.47 -26.62 -9.90
C LEU A 552 -15.61 -26.22 -8.98
N VAL A 553 -15.29 -25.95 -7.72
CA VAL A 553 -16.25 -25.56 -6.68
C VAL A 553 -15.97 -24.14 -6.21
N GLU A 554 -17.03 -23.37 -6.00
CA GLU A 554 -16.98 -22.04 -5.39
C GLU A 554 -17.67 -22.08 -4.02
N GLU A 555 -16.93 -21.65 -3.00
CA GLU A 555 -17.41 -21.53 -1.63
C GLU A 555 -17.33 -20.07 -1.18
N ALA A 556 -18.28 -19.65 -0.35
CA ALA A 556 -18.28 -18.34 0.26
C ALA A 556 -18.45 -18.43 1.77
N ALA A 557 -17.81 -17.53 2.49
CA ALA A 557 -17.94 -17.36 3.93
C ALA A 557 -18.12 -15.88 4.29
N GLU A 558 -19.04 -15.60 5.20
CA GLU A 558 -19.21 -14.25 5.77
C GLU A 558 -18.06 -13.95 6.74
N PHE A 559 -17.39 -12.83 6.56
CA PHE A 559 -16.23 -12.42 7.33
C PHE A 559 -16.51 -11.20 8.19
N ARG A 560 -16.52 -11.42 9.51
CA ARG A 560 -16.70 -10.39 10.54
C ARG A 560 -15.43 -10.15 11.35
N GLY A 561 -14.30 -10.08 10.67
CA GLY A 561 -13.01 -9.76 11.31
C GLY A 561 -12.37 -10.91 12.09
N ARG A 562 -12.87 -12.15 12.01
CA ARG A 562 -12.19 -13.34 12.55
C ARG A 562 -12.06 -14.42 11.47
N ALA A 563 -10.86 -14.98 11.35
CA ALA A 563 -10.53 -15.98 10.34
C ALA A 563 -10.86 -17.41 10.79
N GLU A 564 -10.80 -17.68 12.10
CA GLU A 564 -11.10 -18.98 12.67
C GLU A 564 -12.61 -19.23 12.75
N GLY A 565 -13.03 -20.46 12.52
CA GLY A 565 -14.43 -20.88 12.66
C GLY A 565 -15.36 -20.35 11.57
N LEU A 566 -14.84 -19.85 10.44
CA LEU A 566 -15.65 -19.44 9.32
C LEU A 566 -16.44 -20.61 8.72
N VAL A 567 -17.74 -20.37 8.49
CA VAL A 567 -18.63 -21.36 7.89
C VAL A 567 -18.64 -21.15 6.37
N TRP A 568 -17.94 -22.03 5.66
CA TRP A 568 -17.91 -22.04 4.20
C TRP A 568 -19.15 -22.74 3.64
N LYS A 569 -19.82 -22.09 2.69
CA LYS A 569 -20.98 -22.63 1.99
C LYS A 569 -20.71 -22.68 0.49
N THR A 570 -20.93 -23.83 -0.12
CA THR A 570 -20.90 -23.97 -1.57
C THR A 570 -21.99 -23.14 -2.21
N ARG A 571 -21.67 -22.46 -3.31
CA ARG A 571 -22.63 -21.69 -4.13
C ARG A 571 -22.38 -21.94 -5.62
N PRO A 572 -23.35 -21.62 -6.50
CA PRO A 572 -23.13 -21.69 -7.94
C PRO A 572 -21.95 -20.80 -8.37
N LEU A 573 -21.20 -21.23 -9.39
CA LEU A 573 -20.08 -20.45 -9.91
C LEU A 573 -20.52 -19.05 -10.33
N SER A 574 -19.84 -18.03 -9.82
CA SER A 574 -20.19 -16.62 -10.09
C SER A 574 -19.81 -16.14 -11.51
N GLY A 575 -19.10 -16.97 -12.28
CA GLY A 575 -18.62 -16.69 -13.64
C GLY A 575 -17.41 -17.56 -13.98
N GLY A 576 -16.79 -17.35 -15.15
CA GLY A 576 -15.64 -18.15 -15.59
C GLY A 576 -14.36 -17.97 -14.74
N GLY A 577 -14.13 -16.77 -14.20
CA GLY A 577 -12.92 -16.43 -13.45
C GLY A 577 -13.14 -15.18 -12.59
N PHE A 578 -12.37 -15.02 -11.51
CA PHE A 578 -12.39 -13.78 -10.71
C PHE A 578 -11.50 -12.68 -11.29
N MET A 579 -10.43 -13.03 -12.01
CA MET A 579 -9.64 -12.04 -12.75
C MET A 579 -10.32 -11.71 -14.08
N ARG A 580 -10.90 -10.52 -14.17
CA ARG A 580 -11.38 -9.92 -15.42
C ARG A 580 -10.35 -8.90 -15.90
N SER A 581 -9.90 -9.04 -17.15
CA SER A 581 -9.17 -7.97 -17.84
C SER A 581 -10.15 -6.80 -18.07
N ALA A 582 -9.65 -5.57 -18.08
CA ALA A 582 -10.51 -4.42 -18.37
C ALA A 582 -11.12 -4.48 -19.78
N ASN A 583 -10.49 -5.21 -20.71
CA ASN A 583 -11.05 -5.54 -22.03
C ASN A 583 -12.16 -6.62 -21.94
N ASN A 584 -12.09 -7.54 -20.97
CA ASN A 584 -13.08 -8.61 -20.78
C ASN A 584 -14.34 -8.15 -20.02
N ASP A 585 -14.34 -6.94 -19.45
CA ASP A 585 -15.52 -6.32 -18.82
C ASP A 585 -16.50 -5.71 -19.86
N GLU A 586 -16.21 -5.79 -21.17
CA GLU A 586 -17.04 -5.24 -22.26
C GLU A 586 -18.28 -6.09 -22.61
N HIS A 587 -18.33 -7.37 -22.22
CA HIS A 587 -19.45 -8.24 -22.53
C HIS A 587 -20.21 -8.69 -21.27
N PRO A 588 -21.38 -8.08 -20.94
CA PRO A 588 -22.35 -8.77 -20.12
C PRO A 588 -22.84 -9.97 -20.93
N THR A 589 -22.78 -11.15 -20.34
CA THR A 589 -23.39 -12.37 -20.88
C THR A 589 -24.90 -12.13 -21.00
N VAL A 590 -25.35 -11.65 -22.16
CA VAL A 590 -26.75 -11.64 -22.53
C VAL A 590 -27.12 -13.10 -22.76
N MET A 591 -27.79 -13.70 -21.77
CA MET A 591 -28.47 -14.96 -21.96
C MET A 591 -29.53 -14.81 -23.05
N GLY A 592 -29.41 -15.62 -24.10
CA GLY A 592 -30.53 -16.19 -24.86
C GLY A 592 -31.18 -15.32 -25.95
N ALA A 593 -30.82 -15.61 -27.20
CA ALA A 593 -31.79 -15.66 -28.29
C ALA A 593 -31.47 -16.90 -29.16
N PRO A 594 -32.46 -17.75 -29.50
CA PRO A 594 -32.27 -19.00 -30.24
C PRO A 594 -32.02 -18.74 -31.74
N PRO A 595 -31.62 -19.75 -32.54
CA PRO A 595 -31.12 -19.52 -33.89
C PRO A 595 -32.27 -19.13 -34.82
N ALA A 596 -32.12 -18.02 -35.54
CA ALA A 596 -32.92 -17.77 -36.72
C ALA A 596 -32.29 -18.54 -37.88
N SER A 597 -32.85 -19.71 -38.15
CA SER A 597 -32.65 -20.45 -39.39
C SER A 597 -33.49 -19.81 -40.52
N VAL A 598 -32.86 -19.65 -41.68
CA VAL A 598 -33.45 -19.54 -43.04
C VAL A 598 -34.31 -18.30 -43.34
N ALA A 599 -33.75 -17.39 -44.16
CA ALA A 599 -34.07 -17.28 -45.59
C ALA A 599 -32.99 -16.45 -46.30
#